data_AF-A0A9P7EQU5-F1
#
_entry.id   AF-A0A9P7EQU5-F1
#
_cell.length_a   1.000
_cell.length_b   1.000
_cell.length_c   1.000
_cell.angle_alpha   90.00
_cell.angle_beta   90.00
_cell.angle_gamma   90.00
#
_symmetry.space_group_name_H-M   'P 1'
#
loop_
_entity.id
_entity.type
_entity.pdbx_description
1 polymer ?
#
loop_
_entity_poly.entity_id
_entity_poly.type
_entity_poly.pdbx_seq_one_letter_code
_entity_poly.pdbx_strand_id
1 'polypeptide(L)'
;MARKKLHKSNKERQEAAKGYRKVYYERNKVAILKKMKLKYHDSTSKHPQHPRYLRTTLQNSESNDTGDSGDTGASDLTTRLSEPQIKFHRLVNGSTHKFLDDLVLQYTGSTRSEDSRRPILDALDIAQEAEEAVTRSGDDGVKTLNPHHEIQRERKMVASEWTSKEQKEWLTAQLPGYQKCSTKSSYAKFWPPIYEQWEQQWPIYKELWPELPDEDGLNAVQSAAKGKAVKRRQKQLRTWMSWHSGNSASRKGRVAQSSTWATRLLKDLLQPRGARALSEAEMYSRLYYKTNIRPTVEAARSHVNVGEREADETIIADRQGQDEMQRRIEEGRILMQMMKTPRLWRTKDEEEHHQPTEDMLEYVLLDYFF
;
A
#
# COMPACT_ATOMS: atom_id res chain seq x y z
N MET A 1 -3.41 41.38 -22.05
CA MET A 1 -2.00 41.13 -22.43
C MET A 1 -1.62 39.70 -22.05
N ALA A 2 -1.29 38.85 -23.03
CA ALA A 2 -0.88 37.46 -22.75
C ALA A 2 0.52 37.43 -22.13
N ARG A 3 0.69 36.72 -21.00
CA ARG A 3 2.00 36.53 -20.38
C ARG A 3 2.86 35.66 -21.29
N LYS A 4 4.02 36.17 -21.71
CA LYS A 4 5.00 35.40 -22.50
C LYS A 4 5.45 34.18 -21.67
N LYS A 5 5.47 33.00 -22.30
CA LYS A 5 5.99 31.78 -21.66
C LYS A 5 7.48 31.97 -21.37
N LEU A 6 7.89 31.68 -20.13
CA LEU A 6 9.26 31.88 -19.64
C LEU A 6 10.29 30.99 -20.35
N HIS A 7 9.86 29.81 -20.82
CA HIS A 7 10.71 28.88 -21.57
C HIS A 7 10.01 28.51 -22.88
N LYS A 8 10.78 28.46 -23.96
CA LYS A 8 10.29 28.15 -25.31
C LYS A 8 10.16 26.64 -25.53
N SER A 9 10.92 25.83 -24.79
CA SER A 9 10.90 24.37 -24.89
C SER A 9 10.89 23.66 -23.53
N ASN A 10 10.51 22.38 -23.53
CA ASN A 10 10.56 21.54 -22.33
C ASN A 10 12.01 21.28 -21.88
N LYS A 11 12.95 21.14 -22.83
CA LYS A 11 14.38 20.98 -22.55
C LYS A 11 14.95 22.17 -21.79
N GLU A 12 14.65 23.39 -22.25
CA GLU A 12 15.05 24.64 -21.60
C GLU A 12 14.47 24.76 -20.18
N ARG A 13 13.20 24.35 -19.98
CA ARG A 13 12.58 24.29 -18.66
C ARG A 13 13.29 23.32 -17.71
N GLN A 14 13.71 22.16 -18.21
CA GLN A 14 14.45 21.17 -17.41
C GLN A 14 15.85 21.65 -17.05
N GLU A 15 16.57 22.27 -17.99
CA GLU A 15 17.89 22.85 -17.75
C GLU A 15 17.83 24.00 -16.75
N ALA A 16 16.86 24.91 -16.91
CA ALA A 16 16.60 25.97 -15.94
C ALA A 16 16.29 25.39 -14.55
N ALA A 17 15.44 24.35 -14.46
CA ALA A 17 15.13 23.68 -13.20
C ALA A 17 16.37 23.03 -12.55
N LYS A 18 17.27 22.43 -13.34
CA LYS A 18 18.56 21.91 -12.84
C LYS A 18 19.44 23.04 -12.29
N GLY A 19 19.56 24.15 -13.02
CA GLY A 19 20.29 25.34 -12.58
C GLY A 19 19.75 25.90 -11.27
N TYR A 20 18.44 26.09 -11.16
CA TYR A 20 17.79 26.56 -9.93
C TYR A 20 18.02 25.62 -8.75
N ARG A 21 17.93 24.29 -8.96
CA ARG A 21 18.23 23.31 -7.90
C ARG A 21 19.68 23.42 -7.43
N LYS A 22 20.64 23.53 -8.36
CA LYS A 22 22.07 23.66 -8.01
C LYS A 22 22.31 24.89 -7.13
N VAL A 23 21.87 26.07 -7.56
CA VAL A 23 22.00 27.33 -6.79
C VAL A 23 21.29 27.24 -5.44
N TYR A 24 20.09 26.64 -5.41
CA TYR A 24 19.35 26.42 -4.17
C TYR A 24 20.13 25.54 -3.19
N TYR A 25 20.69 24.42 -3.64
CA TYR A 25 21.46 23.50 -2.79
C TYR A 25 22.76 24.12 -2.31
N GLU A 26 23.48 24.86 -3.14
CA GLU A 26 24.69 25.59 -2.74
C GLU A 26 24.37 26.62 -1.65
N ARG A 27 23.33 27.45 -1.86
CA ARG A 27 22.91 28.47 -0.89
C ARG A 27 22.38 27.89 0.42
N ASN A 28 21.76 26.70 0.38
CA ASN A 28 21.15 26.07 1.57
C ASN A 28 21.97 24.89 2.14
N LYS A 29 23.18 24.62 1.63
CA LYS A 29 23.99 23.45 1.99
C LYS A 29 24.15 23.30 3.50
N VAL A 30 24.53 24.40 4.18
CA VAL A 30 24.75 24.41 5.64
C VAL A 30 23.47 24.11 6.41
N ALA A 31 22.34 24.72 6.02
CA ALA A 31 21.06 24.50 6.67
C ALA A 31 20.55 23.07 6.48
N ILE A 32 20.73 22.51 5.28
CA ILE A 32 20.37 21.11 4.96
C ILE A 32 21.23 20.16 5.79
N LEU A 33 22.55 20.36 5.85
CA LEU A 33 23.45 19.55 6.66
C LEU A 33 23.13 19.64 8.15
N LYS A 34 22.80 20.84 8.67
CA LYS A 34 22.36 21.02 10.06
C LYS A 34 21.08 20.24 10.35
N LYS A 35 20.09 20.29 9.46
CA LYS A 35 18.85 19.50 9.59
C LYS A 35 19.12 18.00 9.55
N MET A 36 20.00 17.53 8.67
CA MET A 36 20.39 16.12 8.63
C MET A 36 21.09 15.71 9.91
N LYS A 37 22.06 16.50 10.40
CA LYS A 37 22.72 16.23 11.69
C LYS A 37 21.72 16.12 12.84
N LEU A 38 20.77 17.05 12.96
CA LEU A 38 19.73 16.99 13.98
C LEU A 38 18.85 15.75 13.85
N LYS A 39 18.48 15.36 12.62
CA LYS A 39 17.64 14.19 12.37
C LYS A 39 18.33 12.87 12.76
N TYR A 40 19.64 12.76 12.55
CA TYR A 40 20.37 11.50 12.72
C TYR A 40 21.15 11.40 14.03
N HIS A 41 21.56 12.51 14.67
CA HIS A 41 22.21 12.46 15.98
C HIS A 41 21.23 12.11 17.10
N ASP A 42 19.98 12.59 17.05
CA ASP A 42 18.96 12.23 18.07
C ASP A 42 18.60 10.73 18.05
N SER A 43 18.71 10.07 16.89
CA SER A 43 18.40 8.63 16.78
C SER A 43 19.46 7.71 17.40
N THR A 44 20.68 8.19 17.62
CA THR A 44 21.75 7.36 18.22
C THR A 44 21.71 7.30 19.75
N SER A 45 20.95 8.19 20.40
CA SER A 45 20.82 8.28 21.86
C SER A 45 19.81 7.28 22.46
N LYS A 46 18.91 6.70 21.64
CA LYS A 46 17.83 5.80 22.12
C LYS A 46 17.81 4.42 21.46
N HIS A 47 18.94 3.94 20.96
CA HIS A 47 19.01 2.51 20.64
C HIS A 47 19.39 1.78 21.94
N PRO A 48 18.51 0.92 22.51
CA PRO A 48 18.89 0.10 23.66
C PRO A 48 20.10 -0.74 23.24
N GLN A 49 21.18 -0.63 24.00
CA GLN A 49 22.35 -1.46 23.79
C GLN A 49 21.91 -2.91 23.98
N HIS A 50 21.86 -3.68 22.89
CA HIS A 50 21.79 -5.13 22.99
C HIS A 50 23.08 -5.59 23.69
N PRO A 51 22.99 -6.45 24.72
CA PRO A 51 24.17 -6.92 25.42
C PRO A 51 25.08 -7.63 24.43
N ARG A 52 26.29 -7.10 24.29
CA ARG A 52 27.41 -7.77 23.63
C ARG A 52 27.61 -9.13 24.31
N TYR A 53 27.45 -10.21 23.56
CA TYR A 53 27.91 -11.52 23.97
C TYR A 53 29.43 -11.46 24.18
N LEU A 54 29.84 -11.77 25.41
CA LEU A 54 31.23 -11.96 25.78
C LEU A 54 31.76 -13.20 25.04
N ARG A 55 32.86 -12.97 24.31
CA ARG A 55 33.68 -13.99 23.68
C ARG A 55 34.43 -14.76 24.77
N THR A 56 33.96 -15.95 25.13
CA THR A 56 34.72 -16.89 25.94
C THR A 56 35.72 -17.62 25.04
N THR A 57 37.00 -17.29 25.21
CA THR A 57 38.10 -18.17 24.84
C THR A 57 38.14 -19.33 25.83
N LEU A 58 37.88 -20.55 25.36
CA LEU A 58 38.13 -21.76 26.14
C LEU A 58 39.08 -22.67 25.37
N GLN A 59 40.02 -23.19 26.15
CA GLN A 59 41.24 -23.89 25.78
C GLN A 59 40.97 -25.26 25.17
N ASN A 60 41.96 -25.66 24.35
CA ASN A 60 42.26 -27.02 23.97
C ASN A 60 42.22 -27.99 25.15
N SER A 61 41.59 -29.15 24.94
CA SER A 61 41.99 -30.40 25.58
C SER A 61 41.77 -31.54 24.59
N GLU A 62 42.88 -32.14 24.19
CA GLU A 62 42.96 -33.40 23.46
C GLU A 62 42.39 -34.53 24.33
N SER A 63 41.64 -35.44 23.72
CA SER A 63 41.61 -36.84 24.13
C SER A 63 41.16 -37.69 22.94
N ASN A 64 42.09 -38.49 22.44
CA ASN A 64 41.80 -39.68 21.65
C ASN A 64 40.91 -40.61 22.48
N ASP A 65 39.82 -41.11 21.91
CA ASP A 65 39.44 -42.50 22.18
C ASP A 65 38.68 -43.12 21.00
N THR A 66 38.91 -44.41 20.86
CA THR A 66 38.64 -45.25 19.70
C THR A 66 37.49 -46.19 20.02
N GLY A 67 36.52 -46.36 19.12
CA GLY A 67 35.52 -47.43 19.19
C GLY A 67 34.27 -47.04 18.41
N ASP A 68 33.97 -47.64 17.26
CA ASP A 68 33.53 -49.03 17.02
C ASP A 68 32.00 -49.08 16.80
N SER A 69 31.65 -49.66 15.65
CA SER A 69 30.37 -50.27 15.28
C SER A 69 29.08 -49.43 15.24
N GLY A 70 28.40 -49.53 14.09
CA GLY A 70 26.97 -49.85 14.13
C GLY A 70 25.99 -48.85 13.53
N ASP A 71 25.58 -49.19 12.31
CA ASP A 71 24.18 -49.23 11.88
C ASP A 71 23.55 -47.99 11.21
N THR A 72 23.40 -48.16 9.90
CA THR A 72 22.63 -47.37 8.94
C THR A 72 21.13 -47.49 9.22
N GLY A 73 20.59 -46.58 10.02
CA GLY A 73 19.15 -46.36 10.17
C GLY A 73 18.71 -45.09 9.43
N ALA A 74 18.37 -45.21 8.14
CA ALA A 74 17.69 -44.16 7.40
C ALA A 74 16.25 -44.01 7.92
N SER A 75 16.06 -43.17 8.94
CA SER A 75 14.73 -42.76 9.40
C SER A 75 14.20 -41.65 8.49
N ASP A 76 13.38 -42.07 7.54
CA ASP A 76 12.46 -41.28 6.73
C ASP A 76 11.58 -40.40 7.64
N LEU A 77 12.00 -39.14 7.83
CA LEU A 77 11.21 -38.07 8.44
C LEU A 77 10.36 -37.38 7.36
N THR A 78 9.56 -38.16 6.65
CA THR A 78 8.42 -37.61 5.90
C THR A 78 7.38 -37.16 6.92
N THR A 79 7.38 -35.85 7.19
CA THR A 79 6.31 -35.17 7.92
C THR A 79 4.98 -35.53 7.24
N ARG A 80 4.14 -36.34 7.90
CA ARG A 80 2.78 -36.66 7.45
C ARG A 80 1.97 -35.37 7.38
N LEU A 81 2.01 -34.70 6.23
CA LEU A 81 1.06 -33.64 5.89
C LEU A 81 -0.34 -34.24 5.98
N SER A 82 -1.26 -33.51 6.61
CA SER A 82 -2.65 -33.95 6.67
C SER A 82 -3.25 -33.97 5.27
N GLU A 83 -4.24 -34.84 5.04
CA GLU A 83 -4.87 -34.98 3.72
C GLU A 83 -5.38 -33.64 3.11
N PRO A 84 -5.92 -32.68 3.91
CA PRO A 84 -6.22 -31.34 3.44
C PRO A 84 -4.98 -30.54 3.01
N GLN A 85 -3.86 -30.68 3.71
CA GLN A 85 -2.59 -30.01 3.37
C GLN A 85 -2.00 -30.58 2.08
N ILE A 86 -2.12 -31.89 1.83
CA ILE A 86 -1.70 -32.53 0.57
C ILE A 86 -2.59 -32.06 -0.58
N LYS A 87 -3.92 -31.96 -0.36
CA LYS A 87 -4.87 -31.42 -1.34
C LYS A 87 -4.58 -29.95 -1.66
N PHE A 88 -4.31 -29.13 -0.64
CA PHE A 88 -3.92 -27.74 -0.81
C PHE A 88 -2.58 -27.59 -1.54
N HIS A 89 -1.57 -28.40 -1.19
CA HIS A 89 -0.28 -28.38 -1.90
C HIS A 89 -0.41 -28.84 -3.36
N ARG A 90 -1.25 -29.83 -3.68
CA ARG A 90 -1.57 -30.19 -5.07
C ARG A 90 -2.31 -29.08 -5.80
N LEU A 91 -3.21 -28.36 -5.14
CA LEU A 91 -3.95 -27.23 -5.72
C LEU A 91 -3.01 -26.06 -6.04
N VAL A 92 -2.09 -25.75 -5.12
CA VAL A 92 -1.14 -24.63 -5.23
C VAL A 92 0.01 -24.93 -6.19
N ASN A 93 0.58 -26.13 -6.14
CA ASN A 93 1.75 -26.52 -6.95
C ASN A 93 1.38 -27.14 -8.31
N GLY A 94 0.13 -27.57 -8.50
CA GLY A 94 -0.31 -28.28 -9.69
C GLY A 94 -0.61 -27.36 -10.87
N SER A 95 -1.40 -26.30 -10.67
CA SER A 95 -1.63 -25.32 -11.74
C SER A 95 -2.48 -24.14 -11.29
N THR A 96 -1.97 -23.29 -10.41
CA THR A 96 -2.59 -21.98 -10.16
C THR A 96 -2.69 -21.16 -11.44
N HIS A 97 -1.77 -21.35 -12.39
CA HIS A 97 -1.83 -20.72 -13.71
C HIS A 97 -2.94 -21.28 -14.61
N LYS A 98 -3.09 -22.60 -14.74
CA LYS A 98 -4.20 -23.17 -15.53
C LYS A 98 -5.55 -22.94 -14.86
N PHE A 99 -5.61 -22.90 -13.53
CA PHE A 99 -6.81 -22.48 -12.80
C PHE A 99 -7.18 -21.03 -13.09
N LEU A 100 -6.23 -20.10 -13.06
CA LEU A 100 -6.49 -18.69 -13.37
C LEU A 100 -6.79 -18.48 -14.86
N ASP A 101 -6.14 -19.20 -15.77
CA ASP A 101 -6.43 -19.18 -17.20
C ASP A 101 -7.82 -19.76 -17.49
N ASP A 102 -8.18 -20.89 -16.87
CA ASP A 102 -9.52 -21.50 -16.98
C ASP A 102 -10.59 -20.58 -16.37
N LEU A 103 -10.29 -19.87 -15.27
CA LEU A 103 -11.19 -18.94 -14.62
C LEU A 103 -11.38 -17.65 -15.44
N VAL A 104 -10.33 -17.17 -16.12
CA VAL A 104 -10.40 -16.06 -17.08
C VAL A 104 -11.12 -16.47 -18.37
N LEU A 105 -10.89 -17.69 -18.90
CA LEU A 105 -11.64 -18.25 -20.02
C LEU A 105 -13.13 -18.43 -19.69
N GLN A 106 -13.44 -18.93 -18.50
CA GLN A 106 -14.81 -19.17 -18.02
C GLN A 106 -15.61 -17.88 -17.80
N TYR A 107 -14.97 -16.79 -17.37
CA TYR A 107 -15.67 -15.51 -17.13
C TYR A 107 -15.81 -14.63 -18.38
N THR A 108 -14.98 -14.84 -19.40
CA THR A 108 -15.02 -14.06 -20.65
C THR A 108 -15.90 -14.71 -21.74
N GLY A 109 -16.18 -16.01 -21.63
CA GLY A 109 -17.12 -16.73 -22.51
C GLY A 109 -18.56 -16.70 -21.99
N SER A 110 -19.32 -15.66 -22.36
CA SER A 110 -20.73 -15.54 -21.99
C SER A 110 -21.58 -16.63 -22.68
N THR A 111 -21.89 -17.70 -21.95
CA THR A 111 -23.07 -18.60 -22.00
C THR A 111 -22.66 -20.05 -21.73
N ARG A 112 -22.65 -20.53 -20.47
CA ARG A 112 -22.76 -21.99 -20.22
C ARG A 112 -23.04 -22.46 -18.79
N SER A 113 -23.47 -23.73 -18.80
CA SER A 113 -24.00 -24.67 -17.79
C SER A 113 -23.43 -24.60 -16.37
N GLU A 114 -24.30 -24.82 -15.37
CA GLU A 114 -23.95 -24.94 -13.94
C GLU A 114 -22.83 -25.94 -13.65
N ASP A 115 -22.69 -26.99 -14.47
CA ASP A 115 -21.63 -27.98 -14.27
C ASP A 115 -20.22 -27.40 -14.43
N SER A 116 -20.07 -26.33 -15.21
CA SER A 116 -18.78 -25.64 -15.36
C SER A 116 -18.42 -24.76 -14.16
N ARG A 117 -19.39 -24.45 -13.28
CA ARG A 117 -19.21 -23.60 -12.09
C ARG A 117 -18.85 -24.38 -10.83
N ARG A 118 -19.12 -25.69 -10.80
CA ARG A 118 -18.82 -26.58 -9.66
C ARG A 118 -17.38 -26.48 -9.15
N PRO A 119 -16.32 -26.46 -10.00
CA PRO A 119 -14.95 -26.36 -9.51
C PRO A 119 -14.63 -25.05 -8.78
N ILE A 120 -15.33 -23.96 -9.11
CA ILE A 120 -15.16 -22.66 -8.44
C ILE A 120 -15.84 -22.67 -7.08
N LEU A 121 -17.04 -23.25 -6.99
CA LEU A 121 -17.78 -23.39 -5.74
C LEU A 121 -17.02 -24.29 -4.75
N ASP A 122 -16.51 -25.42 -5.23
CA ASP A 122 -15.67 -26.31 -4.41
C ASP A 122 -14.39 -25.61 -3.91
N ALA A 123 -13.76 -24.77 -4.74
CA ALA A 123 -12.59 -24.01 -4.34
C ALA A 123 -12.92 -22.91 -3.30
N LEU A 124 -14.10 -22.31 -3.37
CA LEU A 124 -14.57 -21.34 -2.37
C LEU A 124 -14.90 -22.03 -1.04
N ASP A 125 -15.56 -23.18 -1.07
CA ASP A 125 -15.86 -23.96 0.14
C ASP A 125 -14.58 -24.43 0.84
N ILE A 126 -13.58 -24.90 0.09
CA ILE A 126 -12.27 -25.29 0.65
C ILE A 126 -11.54 -24.08 1.26
N ALA A 127 -11.61 -22.90 0.62
CA ALA A 127 -10.99 -21.69 1.16
C ALA A 127 -11.66 -21.24 2.46
N GLN A 128 -12.99 -21.34 2.53
CA GLN A 128 -13.76 -20.99 3.72
C GLN A 128 -13.49 -21.98 4.86
N GLU A 129 -13.43 -23.28 4.59
CA GLU A 129 -13.08 -24.30 5.58
C GLU A 129 -11.67 -24.08 6.15
N ALA A 130 -10.71 -23.64 5.32
CA ALA A 130 -9.36 -23.30 5.76
C ALA A 130 -9.32 -22.07 6.67
N GLU A 131 -10.11 -21.02 6.39
CA GLU A 131 -10.23 -19.85 7.28
C GLU A 131 -10.85 -20.23 8.63
N GLU A 132 -11.86 -21.11 8.62
CA GLU A 132 -12.50 -21.62 9.83
C GLU A 132 -11.54 -22.52 10.66
N ALA A 133 -10.70 -23.32 9.99
CA ALA A 133 -9.69 -24.13 10.66
C ALA A 133 -8.61 -23.26 11.34
N VAL A 134 -8.21 -22.16 10.70
CA VAL A 134 -7.25 -21.21 11.28
C VAL A 134 -7.85 -20.51 12.50
N THR A 135 -9.12 -20.11 12.43
CA THR A 135 -9.83 -19.51 13.58
C THR A 135 -10.06 -20.51 14.71
N ARG A 136 -10.40 -21.76 14.42
CA ARG A 136 -10.51 -22.84 15.42
C ARG A 136 -9.18 -23.18 16.10
N SER A 137 -8.05 -23.14 15.37
CA SER A 137 -6.73 -23.44 15.96
C SER A 137 -6.15 -22.32 16.83
N GLY A 138 -6.77 -21.13 16.83
CA GLY A 138 -6.26 -19.94 17.48
C GLY A 138 -6.62 -19.75 18.96
N ASP A 139 -7.47 -20.62 19.54
CA ASP A 139 -8.12 -20.34 20.84
C ASP A 139 -7.57 -21.14 22.04
N ASP A 140 -6.77 -22.20 21.84
CA ASP A 140 -6.30 -23.03 22.97
C ASP A 140 -4.94 -22.59 23.54
N GLY A 141 -4.35 -21.53 23.00
CA GLY A 141 -3.15 -20.92 23.55
C GLY A 141 -3.50 -20.04 24.73
N VAL A 142 -3.57 -20.62 25.94
CA VAL A 142 -3.61 -19.92 27.23
C VAL A 142 -2.48 -18.89 27.28
N LYS A 143 -2.77 -17.68 26.80
CA LYS A 143 -1.93 -16.51 27.00
C LYS A 143 -2.05 -16.16 28.46
N THR A 144 -1.04 -16.54 29.24
CA THR A 144 -0.74 -15.92 30.53
C THR A 144 -0.54 -14.43 30.29
N LEU A 145 -1.66 -13.70 30.32
CA LEU A 145 -1.73 -12.25 30.17
C LEU A 145 -0.97 -11.65 31.33
N ASN A 146 0.22 -11.16 31.01
CA ASN A 146 1.01 -10.33 31.90
C ASN A 146 0.19 -9.06 32.19
N PRO A 147 -0.35 -8.86 33.42
CA PRO A 147 -1.32 -7.80 33.73
C PRO A 147 -0.81 -6.39 33.43
N HIS A 148 0.51 -6.26 33.32
CA HIS A 148 1.19 -5.00 33.05
C HIS A 148 1.06 -4.51 31.59
N HIS A 149 0.70 -5.38 30.64
CA HIS A 149 0.46 -5.00 29.24
C HIS A 149 -0.99 -4.57 28.96
N GLU A 150 -1.95 -4.99 29.79
CA GLU A 150 -3.37 -4.59 29.71
C GLU A 150 -3.51 -3.09 30.05
N ILE A 151 -2.87 -2.64 31.14
CA ILE A 151 -2.88 -1.23 31.60
C ILE A 151 -2.21 -0.29 30.58
N GLN A 152 -1.21 -0.77 29.83
CA GLN A 152 -0.58 0.01 28.77
C GLN A 152 -1.37 0.03 27.45
N ARG A 153 -2.22 -0.98 27.20
CA ARG A 153 -3.14 -1.00 26.04
C ARG A 153 -4.37 -0.13 26.26
N GLU A 154 -4.90 -0.04 27.47
CA GLU A 154 -5.99 0.90 27.80
C GLU A 154 -5.52 2.36 27.81
N ARG A 155 -4.21 2.57 28.00
CA ARG A 155 -3.53 3.85 27.71
C ARG A 155 -3.15 4.04 26.25
N LYS A 156 -3.72 3.27 25.29
CA LYS A 156 -3.82 3.74 23.90
C LYS A 156 -4.59 5.04 23.98
N MET A 157 -3.82 6.14 23.97
CA MET A 157 -4.30 7.50 24.11
C MET A 157 -5.49 7.66 23.19
N VAL A 158 -6.69 7.61 23.77
CA VAL A 158 -7.88 8.12 23.12
C VAL A 158 -7.46 9.53 22.76
N ALA A 159 -7.21 9.76 21.46
CA ALA A 159 -6.62 11.00 21.00
C ALA A 159 -7.55 12.09 21.52
N SER A 160 -7.09 12.80 22.56
CA SER A 160 -7.97 13.65 23.36
C SER A 160 -8.66 14.59 22.39
N GLU A 161 -9.97 14.44 22.30
CA GLU A 161 -10.75 15.23 21.36
C GLU A 161 -10.63 16.67 21.81
N TRP A 162 -10.01 17.51 20.98
CA TRP A 162 -9.69 18.89 21.35
C TRP A 162 -10.94 19.76 21.59
N THR A 163 -12.11 19.25 21.24
CA THR A 163 -13.42 19.88 21.41
C THR A 163 -14.16 19.31 22.62
N SER A 164 -14.66 20.17 23.51
CA SER A 164 -15.61 19.78 24.56
C SER A 164 -16.95 19.32 23.98
N LYS A 165 -17.80 18.70 24.81
CA LYS A 165 -19.14 18.24 24.39
C LYS A 165 -20.00 19.41 23.87
N GLU A 166 -20.06 20.51 24.62
CA GLU A 166 -20.79 21.73 24.24
C GLU A 166 -20.28 22.32 22.92
N GLN A 167 -18.95 22.36 22.74
CA GLN A 167 -18.34 22.82 21.49
C GLN A 167 -18.74 21.95 20.30
N LYS A 168 -18.80 20.61 20.48
CA LYS A 168 -19.26 19.71 19.42
C LYS A 168 -20.72 19.91 19.07
N GLU A 169 -21.59 20.10 20.05
CA GLU A 169 -23.01 20.36 19.83
C GLU A 169 -23.20 21.66 19.04
N TRP A 170 -22.50 22.72 19.42
CA TRP A 170 -22.49 23.97 18.68
C TRP A 170 -21.99 23.80 17.25
N LEU A 171 -20.84 23.12 17.04
CA LEU A 171 -20.32 22.89 15.70
C LEU A 171 -21.27 22.04 14.85
N THR A 172 -21.94 21.06 15.45
CA THR A 172 -22.92 20.22 14.77
C THR A 172 -24.12 21.04 14.33
N ALA A 173 -24.60 21.99 15.15
CA ALA A 173 -25.67 22.90 14.77
C ALA A 173 -25.31 23.81 13.57
N GLN A 174 -24.02 24.13 13.38
CA GLN A 174 -23.55 24.95 12.26
C GLN A 174 -23.27 24.14 10.97
N LEU A 175 -23.25 22.80 11.03
CA LEU A 175 -22.99 21.93 9.86
C LEU A 175 -23.94 22.16 8.67
N PRO A 176 -25.26 22.34 8.85
CA PRO A 176 -26.17 22.59 7.72
C PRO A 176 -25.80 23.86 6.94
N GLY A 177 -25.37 24.91 7.64
CA GLY A 177 -24.87 26.14 7.00
C GLY A 177 -23.61 25.88 6.16
N TYR A 178 -22.66 25.12 6.73
CA TYR A 178 -21.45 24.74 6.02
C TYR A 178 -21.74 23.89 4.76
N GLN A 179 -22.66 22.93 4.85
CA GLN A 179 -23.07 22.08 3.72
C GLN A 179 -23.68 22.90 2.58
N LYS A 180 -24.52 23.89 2.88
CA LYS A 180 -25.08 24.83 1.88
C LYS A 180 -24.02 25.66 1.17
N CYS A 181 -22.94 26.04 1.86
CA CYS A 181 -21.81 26.75 1.24
C CYS A 181 -20.94 25.85 0.38
N SER A 182 -20.85 24.56 0.73
CA SER A 182 -20.03 23.57 0.01
C SER A 182 -20.51 23.31 -1.41
N THR A 183 -21.81 23.35 -1.67
CA THR A 183 -22.35 23.16 -3.03
C THR A 183 -22.02 24.32 -3.96
N LYS A 184 -21.97 25.55 -3.41
CA LYS A 184 -21.67 26.78 -4.17
C LYS A 184 -20.18 27.16 -4.15
N SER A 185 -19.33 26.37 -3.49
CA SER A 185 -17.90 26.67 -3.26
C SER A 185 -17.62 28.07 -2.68
N SER A 186 -18.58 28.66 -1.95
CA SER A 186 -18.50 30.03 -1.44
C SER A 186 -18.41 30.03 0.08
N TYR A 187 -17.18 29.90 0.59
CA TYR A 187 -16.91 29.86 2.03
C TYR A 187 -16.55 31.22 2.63
N ALA A 188 -16.26 32.23 1.79
CA ALA A 188 -15.78 33.54 2.23
C ALA A 188 -16.76 34.26 3.16
N LYS A 189 -18.07 34.09 2.93
CA LYS A 189 -19.14 34.67 3.77
C LYS A 189 -19.49 33.82 4.99
N PHE A 190 -19.15 32.54 4.99
CA PHE A 190 -19.51 31.60 6.05
C PHE A 190 -18.55 31.67 7.25
N TRP A 191 -17.24 31.77 6.98
CA TRP A 191 -16.24 31.66 8.03
C TRP A 191 -16.15 32.84 9.00
N PRO A 192 -16.21 34.12 8.56
CA PRO A 192 -16.04 35.24 9.48
C PRO A 192 -17.05 35.24 10.64
N PRO A 193 -18.38 35.09 10.41
CA PRO A 193 -19.35 35.03 11.50
C PRO A 193 -19.13 33.85 12.44
N ILE A 194 -18.74 32.68 11.91
CA ILE A 194 -18.45 31.49 12.71
C ILE A 194 -17.24 31.70 13.63
N TYR A 195 -16.20 32.40 13.15
CA TYR A 195 -15.02 32.69 13.97
C TYR A 195 -15.33 33.70 15.08
N GLU A 196 -16.12 34.72 14.76
CA GLU A 196 -16.54 35.73 15.73
C GLU A 196 -17.41 35.12 16.83
N GLN A 197 -18.45 34.36 16.47
CA GLN A 197 -19.33 33.68 17.44
C GLN A 197 -18.55 32.66 18.29
N TRP A 198 -17.59 31.96 17.69
CA TRP A 198 -16.74 31.03 18.43
C TRP A 198 -15.88 31.76 19.47
N GLU A 199 -15.24 32.88 19.10
CA GLU A 199 -14.40 33.65 20.02
C GLU A 199 -15.21 34.33 21.13
N GLN A 200 -16.46 34.72 20.85
CA GLN A 200 -17.39 35.23 21.87
C GLN A 200 -17.75 34.16 22.90
N GLN A 201 -18.05 32.92 22.47
CA GLN A 201 -18.47 31.85 23.38
C GLN A 201 -17.29 31.18 24.10
N TRP A 202 -16.17 30.98 23.40
CA TRP A 202 -14.96 30.37 23.96
C TRP A 202 -13.75 31.27 23.68
N PRO A 203 -13.58 32.33 24.49
CA PRO A 203 -12.48 33.25 24.29
C PRO A 203 -11.15 32.52 24.46
N ILE A 204 -10.31 32.60 23.43
CA ILE A 204 -9.02 31.89 23.38
C ILE A 204 -8.09 32.37 24.48
N TYR A 205 -8.25 33.60 24.98
CA TYR A 205 -7.45 34.11 26.09
C TYR A 205 -7.69 33.33 27.39
N LYS A 206 -8.92 32.90 27.68
CA LYS A 206 -9.23 32.10 28.89
C LYS A 206 -8.53 30.74 28.88
N GLU A 207 -8.33 30.17 27.70
CA GLU A 207 -7.59 28.90 27.53
C GLU A 207 -6.07 29.09 27.67
N LEU A 208 -5.52 30.19 27.14
CA LEU A 208 -4.07 30.44 27.18
C LEU A 208 -3.60 30.97 28.52
N TRP A 209 -4.41 31.80 29.18
CA TRP A 209 -4.07 32.51 30.40
C TRP A 209 -5.27 32.54 31.36
N PRO A 210 -5.55 31.42 32.07
CA PRO A 210 -6.70 31.34 32.98
C PRO A 210 -6.62 32.31 34.17
N GLU A 211 -5.41 32.72 34.54
CA GLU A 211 -5.12 33.50 35.76
C GLU A 211 -5.09 35.02 35.54
N LEU A 212 -5.06 35.49 34.28
CA LEU A 212 -5.03 36.91 34.00
C LEU A 212 -6.45 37.50 34.15
N PRO A 213 -6.63 38.60 34.90
CA PRO A 213 -7.83 39.43 34.83
C PRO A 213 -8.11 39.85 33.37
N ASP A 214 -9.35 40.16 33.04
CA ASP A 214 -9.82 40.47 31.67
C ASP A 214 -8.91 41.44 30.88
N GLU A 215 -9.08 41.49 29.54
CA GLU A 215 -8.17 41.96 28.46
C GLU A 215 -7.34 43.27 28.61
N ASP A 216 -7.33 43.92 29.75
CA ASP A 216 -6.62 45.16 30.04
C ASP A 216 -5.10 44.97 29.97
N GLY A 217 -4.56 45.15 28.76
CA GLY A 217 -3.15 45.37 28.51
C GLY A 217 -2.34 44.14 28.10
N LEU A 218 -2.83 43.32 27.16
CA LEU A 218 -2.00 42.25 26.59
C LEU A 218 -0.67 42.81 26.06
N ASN A 219 0.43 42.29 26.59
CA ASN A 219 1.77 42.59 26.10
C ASN A 219 1.89 42.18 24.61
N ALA A 220 2.74 42.84 23.83
CA ALA A 220 3.04 42.50 22.44
C ALA A 220 3.35 41.01 22.24
N VAL A 221 4.05 40.38 23.20
CA VAL A 221 4.34 38.93 23.18
C VAL A 221 3.06 38.09 23.32
N GLN A 222 2.16 38.47 24.23
CA GLN A 222 0.88 37.80 24.44
C GLN A 222 -0.05 38.01 23.24
N SER A 223 -0.12 39.22 22.69
CA SER A 223 -0.90 39.52 21.48
C SER A 223 -0.44 38.66 20.28
N ALA A 224 0.87 38.51 20.09
CA ALA A 224 1.41 37.62 19.06
C ALA A 224 1.08 36.13 19.32
N ALA A 225 1.08 35.69 20.58
CA ALA A 225 0.67 34.34 20.97
C ALA A 225 -0.83 34.10 20.73
N LYS A 226 -1.70 35.06 21.12
CA LYS A 226 -3.15 35.04 20.85
C LYS A 226 -3.39 34.93 19.35
N GLY A 227 -2.73 35.74 18.53
CA GLY A 227 -2.85 35.68 17.07
C GLY A 227 -2.47 34.32 16.46
N LYS A 228 -1.45 33.63 17.00
CA LYS A 228 -1.08 32.27 16.59
C LYS A 228 -2.15 31.24 17.01
N ALA A 229 -2.66 31.35 18.23
CA ALA A 229 -3.69 30.46 18.75
C ALA A 229 -5.02 30.61 17.99
N VAL A 230 -5.43 31.84 17.66
CA VAL A 230 -6.58 32.13 16.79
C VAL A 230 -6.44 31.42 15.45
N LYS A 231 -5.30 31.58 14.76
CA LYS A 231 -5.05 30.90 13.47
C LYS A 231 -5.09 29.38 13.60
N ARG A 232 -4.55 28.83 14.70
CA ARG A 232 -4.60 27.38 14.99
C ARG A 232 -6.06 26.92 15.16
N ARG A 233 -6.86 27.63 15.96
CA ARG A 233 -8.27 27.33 16.21
C ARG A 233 -9.09 27.41 14.93
N GLN A 234 -8.92 28.45 14.12
CA GLN A 234 -9.57 28.58 12.81
C GLN A 234 -9.23 27.42 11.86
N LYS A 235 -7.99 26.89 11.91
CA LYS A 235 -7.61 25.69 11.14
C LYS A 235 -8.27 24.43 11.68
N GLN A 236 -8.34 24.29 13.00
CA GLN A 236 -9.03 23.17 13.66
C GLN A 236 -10.53 23.16 13.31
N LEU A 237 -11.21 24.30 13.40
CA LEU A 237 -12.61 24.47 13.00
C LEU A 237 -12.86 24.06 11.55
N ARG A 238 -12.03 24.56 10.62
CA ARG A 238 -12.11 24.17 9.19
C ARG A 238 -11.93 22.67 8.99
N THR A 239 -10.94 22.09 9.65
CA THR A 239 -10.63 20.66 9.54
C THR A 239 -11.78 19.83 10.11
N TRP A 240 -12.31 20.22 11.27
CA TRP A 240 -13.42 19.55 11.93
C TRP A 240 -14.68 19.57 11.05
N MET A 241 -15.10 20.74 10.56
CA MET A 241 -16.27 20.86 9.68
C MET A 241 -16.08 20.04 8.40
N SER A 242 -14.89 20.08 7.81
CA SER A 242 -14.58 19.28 6.61
C SER A 242 -14.62 17.77 6.87
N TRP A 243 -14.32 17.30 8.08
CA TRP A 243 -14.40 15.88 8.43
C TRP A 243 -15.82 15.42 8.75
N HIS A 244 -16.65 16.31 9.30
CA HIS A 244 -17.99 15.99 9.77
C HIS A 244 -19.10 16.35 8.78
N SER A 245 -18.81 17.09 7.70
CA SER A 245 -19.83 17.51 6.73
C SER A 245 -20.46 16.39 5.90
N GLY A 246 -19.99 15.13 6.00
CA GLY A 246 -20.45 13.99 5.20
C GLY A 246 -20.04 14.06 3.72
N ASN A 247 -19.82 15.27 3.21
CA ASN A 247 -19.39 15.60 1.85
C ASN A 247 -17.86 15.59 1.69
N SER A 248 -17.11 15.06 2.65
CA SER A 248 -15.69 14.78 2.40
C SER A 248 -15.64 13.70 1.33
N ALA A 249 -15.61 14.12 0.07
CA ALA A 249 -15.39 13.30 -1.11
C ALA A 249 -14.13 12.42 -0.93
N SER A 250 -13.24 12.77 0.00
CA SER A 250 -12.12 11.93 0.41
C SER A 250 -12.48 10.63 1.14
N ARG A 251 -13.62 10.49 1.84
CA ARG A 251 -13.99 9.20 2.46
C ARG A 251 -14.75 8.32 1.48
N LYS A 252 -15.87 8.80 0.91
CA LYS A 252 -16.62 8.03 -0.10
C LYS A 252 -15.79 7.78 -1.37
N GLY A 253 -15.02 8.77 -1.82
CA GLY A 253 -14.13 8.64 -2.98
C GLY A 253 -12.83 7.87 -2.71
N ARG A 254 -12.26 7.85 -1.49
CA ARG A 254 -11.13 6.94 -1.19
C ARG A 254 -11.57 5.52 -0.94
N VAL A 255 -12.80 5.27 -0.51
CA VAL A 255 -13.34 3.90 -0.41
C VAL A 255 -13.70 3.38 -1.80
N ALA A 256 -14.30 4.21 -2.65
CA ALA A 256 -14.54 3.86 -4.06
C ALA A 256 -13.24 3.80 -4.91
N GLN A 257 -12.23 4.63 -4.64
CA GLN A 257 -10.86 4.49 -5.20
C GLN A 257 -9.93 3.65 -4.31
N SER A 258 -10.47 2.99 -3.29
CA SER A 258 -9.91 1.75 -2.73
C SER A 258 -10.65 0.58 -3.33
N SER A 259 -10.89 0.67 -4.63
CA SER A 259 -10.66 -0.47 -5.49
C SER A 259 -9.40 -1.20 -4.95
N THR A 260 -9.51 -2.52 -4.85
CA THR A 260 -8.55 -3.49 -4.28
C THR A 260 -7.09 -3.06 -4.41
N TRP A 261 -6.20 -3.49 -3.49
CA TRP A 261 -4.74 -3.25 -3.58
C TRP A 261 -4.22 -3.36 -5.02
N ALA A 262 -4.73 -4.33 -5.79
CA ALA A 262 -4.48 -4.51 -7.21
C ALA A 262 -4.70 -3.24 -8.05
N THR A 263 -5.83 -2.55 -7.95
CA THR A 263 -6.11 -1.33 -8.72
C THR A 263 -5.32 -0.10 -8.25
N ARG A 264 -4.97 0.01 -6.95
CA ARG A 264 -4.03 1.04 -6.48
C ARG A 264 -2.66 0.80 -7.07
N LEU A 265 -2.22 -0.47 -7.06
CA LEU A 265 -0.99 -0.86 -7.70
C LEU A 265 -1.06 -0.54 -9.19
N LEU A 266 -2.11 -0.97 -9.89
CA LEU A 266 -2.31 -0.72 -11.32
C LEU A 266 -2.29 0.77 -11.66
N LYS A 267 -2.90 1.62 -10.84
CA LYS A 267 -2.87 3.08 -11.03
C LYS A 267 -1.48 3.66 -10.79
N ASP A 268 -0.75 3.18 -9.78
CA ASP A 268 0.63 3.57 -9.52
C ASP A 268 1.58 3.07 -10.62
N LEU A 269 1.29 1.92 -11.23
CA LEU A 269 2.02 1.36 -12.37
C LEU A 269 1.74 2.14 -13.66
N LEU A 270 0.48 2.49 -13.92
CA LEU A 270 0.05 3.18 -15.14
C LEU A 270 0.32 4.68 -15.11
N GLN A 271 0.34 5.30 -13.93
CA GLN A 271 0.50 6.75 -13.79
C GLN A 271 1.42 7.12 -12.61
N PRO A 272 2.74 6.87 -12.72
CA PRO A 272 3.68 7.32 -11.71
C PRO A 272 3.66 8.84 -11.63
N ARG A 273 3.27 9.35 -10.47
CA ARG A 273 2.98 10.77 -10.24
C ARG A 273 4.28 11.59 -10.24
N GLY A 274 4.75 11.98 -11.42
CA GLY A 274 5.96 12.78 -11.60
C GLY A 274 7.28 12.02 -11.45
N ALA A 275 7.23 10.68 -11.42
CA ALA A 275 8.40 9.80 -11.50
C ALA A 275 8.42 9.11 -12.89
N ARG A 276 9.58 8.57 -13.27
CA ARG A 276 9.70 7.72 -14.47
C ARG A 276 8.69 6.57 -14.40
N ALA A 277 8.21 6.10 -15.56
CA ALA A 277 7.50 4.83 -15.65
C ALA A 277 8.33 3.75 -14.95
N LEU A 278 7.69 2.96 -14.09
CA LEU A 278 8.35 1.80 -13.47
C LEU A 278 8.76 0.86 -14.59
N SER A 279 9.99 0.37 -14.54
CA SER A 279 10.42 -0.70 -15.44
C SER A 279 9.66 -1.99 -15.16
N GLU A 280 9.58 -2.89 -16.13
CA GLU A 280 8.89 -4.17 -16.00
C GLU A 280 9.42 -5.00 -14.82
N ALA A 281 10.73 -4.96 -14.57
CA ALA A 281 11.36 -5.60 -13.41
C ALA A 281 10.94 -4.96 -12.06
N GLU A 282 10.81 -3.63 -11.99
CA GLU A 282 10.31 -2.94 -10.81
C GLU A 282 8.81 -3.21 -10.57
N MET A 283 8.04 -3.38 -11.65
CA MET A 283 6.65 -3.81 -11.60
C MET A 283 6.51 -5.23 -11.03
N TYR A 284 7.25 -6.17 -11.61
CA TYR A 284 7.24 -7.58 -11.20
C TYR A 284 7.68 -7.72 -9.74
N SER A 285 8.77 -7.06 -9.36
CA SER A 285 9.23 -7.09 -7.97
C SER A 285 8.17 -6.56 -7.02
N ARG A 286 7.48 -5.44 -7.31
CA ARG A 286 6.40 -4.96 -6.42
C ARG A 286 5.20 -5.90 -6.30
N LEU A 287 4.81 -6.56 -7.39
CA LEU A 287 3.68 -7.49 -7.42
C LEU A 287 3.99 -8.77 -6.62
N TYR A 288 5.17 -9.34 -6.86
CA TYR A 288 5.52 -10.69 -6.41
C TYR A 288 6.59 -10.70 -5.32
N TYR A 289 6.97 -9.55 -4.75
CA TYR A 289 8.00 -9.50 -3.71
C TYR A 289 7.65 -10.43 -2.55
N LYS A 290 6.43 -10.35 -2.03
CA LYS A 290 6.04 -11.09 -0.83
C LYS A 290 5.93 -12.59 -1.07
N THR A 291 5.44 -13.01 -2.23
CA THR A 291 5.13 -14.42 -2.53
C THR A 291 6.33 -15.16 -3.09
N ASN A 292 7.08 -14.55 -4.00
CA ASN A 292 8.10 -15.26 -4.78
C ASN A 292 9.51 -14.82 -4.41
N ILE A 293 9.77 -13.51 -4.30
CA ILE A 293 11.14 -13.00 -4.13
C ILE A 293 11.59 -13.07 -2.68
N ARG A 294 10.69 -12.77 -1.73
CA ARG A 294 11.00 -12.70 -0.31
C ARG A 294 11.44 -14.06 0.25
N PRO A 295 10.77 -15.19 -0.04
CA PRO A 295 11.24 -16.50 0.42
C PRO A 295 12.65 -16.81 -0.09
N THR A 296 12.94 -16.55 -1.37
CA THR A 296 14.27 -16.77 -1.96
C THR A 296 15.34 -15.89 -1.30
N VAL A 297 15.04 -14.61 -1.06
CA VAL A 297 15.96 -13.67 -0.40
C VAL A 297 16.18 -14.04 1.07
N GLU A 298 15.14 -14.46 1.78
CA GLU A 298 15.25 -14.92 3.17
C GLU A 298 16.03 -16.23 3.28
N ALA A 299 15.83 -17.18 2.37
CA ALA A 299 16.63 -18.40 2.26
C ALA A 299 18.11 -18.09 2.00
N ALA A 300 18.42 -17.27 0.99
CA ALA A 300 19.79 -16.85 0.70
C ALA A 300 20.45 -16.15 1.90
N ARG A 301 19.72 -15.29 2.61
CA ARG A 301 20.22 -14.63 3.84
C ARG A 301 20.46 -15.60 4.99
N SER A 302 19.67 -16.65 5.13
CA SER A 302 19.91 -17.67 6.16
C SER A 302 21.20 -18.45 5.91
N HIS A 303 21.56 -18.68 4.64
CA HIS A 303 22.82 -19.37 4.29
C HIS A 303 24.06 -18.51 4.56
N VAL A 304 24.01 -17.19 4.31
CA VAL A 304 25.17 -16.29 4.51
C VAL A 304 25.57 -16.12 5.98
N ASN A 305 24.67 -16.36 6.94
CA ASN A 305 24.99 -16.26 8.37
C ASN A 305 25.66 -17.52 8.96
N VAL A 306 25.82 -18.59 8.17
CA VAL A 306 26.46 -19.84 8.59
C VAL A 306 27.79 -19.99 7.85
N GLY A 307 28.87 -19.47 8.43
CA GLY A 307 30.23 -19.86 8.04
C GLY A 307 30.84 -19.08 6.86
N GLU A 308 31.67 -18.10 7.21
CA GLU A 308 32.53 -17.32 6.32
C GLU A 308 33.68 -18.17 5.72
N ARG A 309 33.37 -19.23 4.95
CA ARG A 309 34.40 -20.06 4.29
C ARG A 309 34.08 -20.68 2.93
N GLU A 310 32.90 -20.44 2.33
CA GLU A 310 32.60 -20.89 0.95
C GLU A 310 32.18 -19.71 0.06
N ALA A 311 33.13 -18.81 -0.22
CA ALA A 311 32.89 -17.60 -0.99
C ALA A 311 32.82 -17.82 -2.52
N ASP A 312 33.18 -19.00 -3.03
CA ASP A 312 33.24 -19.25 -4.49
C ASP A 312 31.98 -19.92 -5.06
N GLU A 313 31.22 -20.71 -4.30
CA GLU A 313 29.99 -21.35 -4.80
C GLU A 313 28.78 -20.40 -4.82
N THR A 314 28.76 -19.39 -3.96
CA THR A 314 27.65 -18.42 -3.87
C THR A 314 27.59 -17.46 -5.06
N ILE A 315 28.72 -17.18 -5.73
CA ILE A 315 28.76 -16.33 -6.94
C ILE A 315 28.08 -17.03 -8.13
N ILE A 316 28.10 -18.36 -8.18
CA ILE A 316 27.48 -19.15 -9.25
C ILE A 316 25.96 -19.18 -9.08
N ALA A 317 25.47 -19.36 -7.85
CA ALA A 317 24.03 -19.37 -7.56
C ALA A 317 23.36 -18.01 -7.81
N ASP A 318 24.04 -16.90 -7.50
CA ASP A 318 23.50 -15.54 -7.71
C ASP A 318 23.38 -15.21 -9.22
N ARG A 319 24.27 -15.78 -10.06
CA ARG A 319 24.20 -15.66 -11.52
C ARG A 319 23.04 -16.45 -12.12
N GLN A 320 22.79 -17.67 -11.61
CA GLN A 320 21.64 -18.48 -12.03
C GLN A 320 20.30 -17.81 -11.68
N GLY A 321 20.20 -17.19 -10.49
CA GLY A 321 19.02 -16.43 -10.09
C GLY A 321 18.74 -15.21 -10.98
N GLN A 322 19.81 -14.51 -11.41
CA GLN A 322 19.67 -13.39 -12.36
C GLN A 322 19.24 -13.86 -13.75
N ASP A 323 19.80 -14.96 -14.25
CA ASP A 323 19.44 -15.53 -15.56
C ASP A 323 17.98 -16.03 -15.57
N GLU A 324 17.51 -16.65 -14.48
CA GLU A 324 16.11 -17.07 -14.34
C GLU A 324 15.16 -15.87 -14.26
N MET A 325 15.53 -14.80 -13.55
CA MET A 325 14.76 -13.56 -13.53
C MET A 325 14.67 -12.92 -14.92
N GLN A 326 15.76 -12.88 -15.68
CA GLN A 326 15.76 -12.37 -17.05
C GLN A 326 14.89 -13.23 -17.98
N ARG A 327 14.94 -14.56 -17.85
CA ARG A 327 14.09 -15.48 -18.61
C ARG A 327 12.60 -15.21 -18.35
N ARG A 328 12.21 -15.04 -17.07
CA ARG A 328 10.82 -14.72 -16.70
C ARG A 328 10.35 -13.35 -17.20
N ILE A 329 11.25 -12.36 -17.24
CA ILE A 329 10.95 -11.04 -17.82
C ILE A 329 10.67 -11.20 -19.33
N GLU A 330 11.49 -11.96 -20.05
CA GLU A 330 11.30 -12.17 -21.49
C GLU A 330 10.03 -12.99 -21.80
N GLU A 331 9.72 -14.01 -21.00
CA GLU A 331 8.45 -14.75 -21.08
C GLU A 331 7.24 -13.83 -20.88
N GLY A 332 7.29 -12.95 -19.87
CA GLY A 332 6.26 -11.93 -19.63
C GLY A 332 6.12 -10.94 -20.78
N ARG A 333 7.23 -10.57 -21.43
CA ARG A 333 7.26 -9.70 -22.62
C ARG A 333 6.60 -10.37 -23.82
N ILE A 334 6.90 -11.64 -24.09
CA ILE A 334 6.29 -12.43 -25.18
C ILE A 334 4.76 -12.48 -24.98
N LEU A 335 4.30 -12.82 -23.78
CA LEU A 335 2.87 -12.84 -23.43
C LEU A 335 2.19 -11.48 -23.64
N MET A 336 2.82 -10.40 -23.17
CA MET A 336 2.32 -9.04 -23.38
C MET A 336 2.28 -8.64 -24.85
N GLN A 337 3.20 -9.15 -25.66
CA GLN A 337 3.21 -8.89 -27.10
C GLN A 337 2.12 -9.67 -27.83
N MET A 338 1.86 -10.92 -27.44
CA MET A 338 0.74 -11.72 -27.95
C MET A 338 -0.62 -11.09 -27.63
N MET A 339 -0.77 -10.46 -26.45
CA MET A 339 -1.99 -9.73 -26.09
C MET A 339 -2.16 -8.39 -26.83
N LYS A 340 -1.07 -7.76 -27.29
CA LYS A 340 -1.11 -6.46 -28.00
C LYS A 340 -1.41 -6.60 -29.50
N THR A 341 -1.33 -7.80 -30.07
CA THR A 341 -1.68 -8.07 -31.47
C THR A 341 -3.03 -8.78 -31.55
N PRO A 342 -4.17 -8.08 -31.43
CA PRO A 342 -5.43 -8.67 -31.83
C PRO A 342 -5.44 -8.77 -33.37
N ARG A 343 -5.54 -10.00 -33.89
CA ARG A 343 -5.71 -10.40 -35.31
C ARG A 343 -4.42 -10.81 -36.04
N LEU A 344 -4.24 -12.12 -36.22
CA LEU A 344 -4.32 -12.75 -37.56
C LEU A 344 -4.38 -14.29 -37.52
N TRP A 345 -4.88 -14.91 -36.45
CA TRP A 345 -5.15 -16.36 -36.44
C TRP A 345 -6.57 -16.71 -36.87
N ARG A 346 -7.21 -15.85 -37.68
CA ARG A 346 -8.39 -16.26 -38.44
C ARG A 346 -7.83 -17.13 -39.57
N THR A 347 -7.96 -18.43 -39.39
CA THR A 347 -7.56 -19.48 -40.33
C THR A 347 -8.08 -19.11 -41.72
N LYS A 348 -7.20 -19.15 -42.71
CA LYS A 348 -7.54 -18.96 -44.14
C LYS A 348 -8.55 -19.99 -44.66
N ASP A 349 -8.89 -21.00 -43.86
CA ASP A 349 -9.76 -22.10 -44.23
C ASP A 349 -11.27 -21.80 -44.08
N GLU A 350 -11.65 -20.60 -43.60
CA GLU A 350 -13.08 -20.19 -43.54
C GLU A 350 -13.51 -19.23 -44.67
N GLU A 351 -12.62 -18.84 -45.59
CA GLU A 351 -12.95 -17.86 -46.64
C GLU A 351 -13.41 -18.48 -47.99
N GLU A 352 -13.51 -19.82 -48.10
CA GLU A 352 -13.91 -20.49 -49.36
C GLU A 352 -15.38 -20.96 -49.43
N HIS A 353 -16.23 -20.77 -48.42
CA HIS A 353 -17.58 -21.38 -48.43
C HIS A 353 -18.76 -20.49 -47.99
N HIS A 354 -18.79 -19.21 -48.36
CA HIS A 354 -20.04 -18.44 -48.37
C HIS A 354 -20.08 -17.47 -49.58
N GLN A 355 -20.49 -17.99 -50.73
CA GLN A 355 -21.14 -17.14 -51.74
C GLN A 355 -22.54 -16.80 -51.23
N PRO A 356 -22.90 -15.52 -51.06
CA PRO A 356 -24.28 -15.15 -50.81
C PRO A 356 -25.05 -15.35 -52.12
N THR A 357 -26.00 -16.27 -52.13
CA THR A 357 -27.01 -16.34 -53.20
C THR A 357 -27.81 -15.05 -53.19
N GLU A 358 -27.90 -14.42 -54.36
CA GLU A 358 -28.41 -13.08 -54.64
C GLU A 358 -29.94 -12.92 -54.50
N ASP A 359 -30.63 -13.86 -53.82
CA ASP A 359 -32.10 -13.99 -53.81
C ASP A 359 -32.81 -13.58 -52.51
N MET A 360 -32.12 -12.93 -51.55
CA MET A 360 -32.74 -12.54 -50.27
C MET A 360 -32.83 -11.03 -49.98
N LEU A 361 -32.67 -10.17 -50.99
CA LEU A 361 -32.80 -8.72 -50.82
C LEU A 361 -34.15 -8.11 -51.24
N GLU A 362 -35.14 -8.90 -51.67
CA GLU A 362 -36.46 -8.34 -52.03
C GLU A 362 -37.51 -8.35 -50.90
N TYR A 363 -37.26 -8.96 -49.73
CA TYR A 363 -38.35 -9.19 -48.75
C TYR A 363 -38.38 -8.33 -47.49
N VAL A 364 -37.63 -7.22 -47.38
CA VAL A 364 -37.61 -6.40 -46.15
C VAL A 364 -37.92 -4.91 -46.37
N LEU A 365 -38.48 -4.52 -47.53
CA LEU A 365 -38.85 -3.11 -47.81
C LEU A 365 -40.36 -2.85 -47.94
N LEU A 366 -41.22 -3.57 -47.21
CA LEU A 366 -42.68 -3.32 -47.26
C LEU A 366 -43.40 -3.07 -45.92
N ASP A 367 -42.73 -2.99 -44.77
CA ASP A 367 -43.42 -2.77 -43.48
C ASP A 367 -43.12 -1.42 -42.79
N TYR A 368 -42.66 -0.42 -43.54
CA TYR A 368 -42.42 0.93 -43.00
C TYR A 368 -43.18 2.03 -43.74
N PHE A 369 -44.45 1.81 -44.07
CA PHE A 369 -45.40 2.90 -44.33
C PHE A 369 -46.84 2.41 -44.15
N PHE A 370 -47.36 2.47 -42.93
CA PHE A 370 -48.75 2.89 -42.62
C PHE A 370 -48.89 3.28 -41.15
#